data_AF-A0A5C1MD72-F1
#
_entry.id   AF-A0A5C1MD72-F1
#
_cell.length_a   1.000
_cell.length_b   1.000
_cell.length_c   1.000
_cell.angle_alpha   90.00
_cell.angle_beta   90.00
_cell.angle_gamma   90.00
#
_symmetry.space_group_name_H-M   'P 1'
#
loop_
_entity.id
_entity.type
_entity.pdbx_description
1 polymer ?
#
loop_
_entity_poly.entity_id
_entity_poly.type
_entity_poly.pdbx_seq_one_letter_code
_entity_poly.pdbx_strand_id
1 'polypeptide(L)' 'MKASGVIVGYGGGVGKRGTEPPPLVRFETHDGRSVTFKSLYQPHYSGFSLGQTVPVLYDRKVPQQAEIDSPARLWGE' A
#
# COMPACT_ATOMS: atom_id res chain seq x y z
N MET A 1 -2.80 11.61 -7.56
CA MET A 1 -3.34 10.75 -8.65
C MET A 1 -3.83 9.47 -8.04
N LYS A 2 -4.85 8.83 -8.64
CA LYS A 2 -5.31 7.49 -8.24
C LYS A 2 -4.75 6.47 -9.22
N ALA A 3 -4.27 5.34 -8.70
CA ALA A 3 -3.87 4.17 -9.45
C ALA A 3 -4.36 2.91 -8.74
N SER A 4 -4.30 1.77 -9.42
CA SER A 4 -4.52 0.47 -8.78
C SER A 4 -3.17 -0.18 -8.54
N GLY A 5 -2.93 -0.60 -7.30
CA GLY A 5 -1.75 -1.35 -6.90
C GLY A 5 -2.11 -2.77 -6.48
N VAL A 6 -1.12 -3.64 -6.46
CA VAL A 6 -1.24 -5.03 -6.02
C VAL A 6 -0.31 -5.25 -4.84
N ILE A 7 -0.80 -5.93 -3.80
CA ILE A 7 0.05 -6.35 -2.68
C ILE A 7 0.99 -7.45 -3.20
N VAL A 8 2.28 -7.16 -3.26
CA VAL A 8 3.30 -8.09 -3.77
C VAL A 8 4.11 -8.74 -2.66
N GLY A 9 3.96 -8.27 -1.42
CA GLY A 9 4.73 -8.77 -0.29
C GLY A 9 4.43 -8.00 0.99
N TYR A 10 5.21 -8.30 2.02
CA TYR A 10 5.24 -7.53 3.26
C TYR A 10 6.69 -7.16 3.57
N GLY A 11 6.92 -5.89 3.89
CA GLY A 11 8.23 -5.29 4.08
C GLY A 11 8.81 -5.65 5.44
N GLY A 12 9.49 -6.79 5.48
CA GLY A 12 10.27 -7.27 6.62
C GLY A 12 11.57 -6.48 6.82
N GLY A 13 11.47 -5.30 7.43
CA GLY A 13 12.59 -4.71 8.17
C GLY A 13 12.28 -4.86 9.65
N VAL A 14 13.25 -5.36 10.43
CA VAL A 14 13.17 -5.71 11.87
C VAL A 14 12.18 -4.82 12.63
N GLY A 15 10.91 -5.22 12.64
CA GLY A 15 9.89 -4.60 13.46
C GLY A 15 10.20 -4.97 14.90
N LYS A 16 10.09 -4.01 15.82
CA LYS A 16 10.07 -4.33 17.26
C LYS A 16 9.05 -5.45 17.47
N ARG A 17 9.44 -6.51 18.19
CA ARG A 17 8.61 -7.70 18.49
C ARG A 17 7.15 -7.29 18.73
N GLY A 18 6.23 -7.66 17.83
CA GLY A 18 4.79 -7.43 17.98
C GLY A 18 4.11 -6.57 16.91
N THR A 19 4.82 -6.01 15.92
CA THR A 19 4.18 -5.28 14.80
C THR A 19 4.17 -6.12 13.53
N GLU A 20 3.01 -6.29 12.91
CA GLU A 20 2.88 -6.91 11.59
C GLU A 20 3.69 -6.15 10.54
N PRO A 21 4.40 -6.84 9.63
CA PRO A 21 5.18 -6.17 8.61
C PRO A 21 4.24 -5.40 7.67
N PRO A 22 4.55 -4.14 7.35
CA PRO A 22 3.74 -3.33 6.45
C PRO A 22 3.72 -3.93 5.04
N PRO A 23 2.59 -3.90 4.31
CA PRO A 23 2.48 -4.44 2.98
C PRO A 23 3.32 -3.63 1.98
N LEU A 24 3.89 -4.36 1.05
CA LEU A 24 4.56 -3.83 -0.13
C LEU A 24 3.55 -3.84 -1.27
N VAL A 25 3.30 -2.66 -1.82
CA VAL A 25 2.35 -2.46 -2.90
C VAL A 25 3.11 -2.09 -4.16
N ARG A 26 2.88 -2.83 -5.24
CA ARG A 26 3.37 -2.50 -6.57
C ARG A 26 2.23 -1.93 -7.40
N PHE A 27 2.41 -0.75 -7.97
CA PHE A 27 1.45 -0.13 -8.87
C PHE A 27 2.15 0.42 -10.11
N GLU A 28 1.38 0.63 -11.17
CA GLU A 28 1.86 1.30 -12.38
C GLU A 28 1.41 2.76 -12.36
N THR A 29 2.38 3.66 -12.55
CA THR A 29 2.10 5.10 -12.72
C THR A 29 1.55 5.38 -14.12
N HIS A 30 0.91 6.53 -14.30
CA HIS A 30 0.39 6.93 -15.63
C HIS A 30 1.46 6.97 -16.75
N ASP A 31 2.75 7.05 -16.41
CA ASP A 31 3.88 7.10 -17.34
C ASP A 31 4.33 5.69 -17.77
N GLY A 32 3.64 4.64 -17.31
CA GLY A 32 4.02 3.24 -17.53
C GLY A 32 5.14 2.74 -16.61
N ARG A 33 5.52 3.51 -15.58
CA ARG A 33 6.54 3.07 -14.62
C ARG A 33 5.92 2.23 -13.52
N SER A 34 6.47 1.03 -13.31
CA SER A 34 6.22 0.21 -12.13
C SER A 34 6.92 0.81 -10.91
N VAL A 35 6.15 1.14 -9.86
CA VAL A 35 6.67 1.62 -8.58
C VAL A 35 6.21 0.69 -7.47
N THR A 36 7.16 0.27 -6.63
CA THR A 36 6.86 -0.48 -5.41
C THR A 36 7.13 0.40 -4.22
N PHE A 37 6.15 0.56 -3.35
CA PHE A 37 6.27 1.33 -2.13
C PHE A 37 5.83 0.49 -0.93
N LYS A 38 6.35 0.85 0.23
CA LYS A 38 5.96 0.30 1.51
C LYS A 38 4.88 1.20 2.09
N SER A 39 3.69 0.67 2.30
CA SER A 39 2.63 1.46 2.94
C SER A 39 2.98 1.70 4.40
N LEU A 40 2.78 2.92 4.89
CA LEU A 40 2.99 3.28 6.28
C LEU A 40 1.69 3.19 7.09
N TYR A 41 0.58 2.78 6.46
CA TYR A 41 -0.75 2.74 7.06
C TYR A 41 -0.90 1.59 8.07
N GLN A 42 -0.64 1.86 9.35
CA GLN A 42 -0.48 0.86 10.42
C GLN A 42 -1.71 0.37 11.22
N PRO A 43 -2.97 0.86 11.11
CA PRO A 43 -3.95 0.51 12.14
C PRO A 43 -4.54 -0.90 12.04
N HIS A 44 -4.49 -1.60 10.89
CA HIS A 44 -5.00 -2.98 10.79
C HIS A 44 -4.51 -3.66 9.49
N TYR A 45 -3.32 -4.26 9.50
CA TYR A 45 -2.81 -4.96 8.31
C TYR A 45 -3.52 -6.29 8.02
N SER A 46 -4.31 -6.81 8.96
CA SER A 46 -5.08 -8.07 8.83
C SER A 46 -6.09 -8.11 7.69
N GLY A 47 -6.29 -7.01 6.95
CA GLY A 47 -7.22 -6.94 5.80
C GLY A 47 -6.57 -7.05 4.42
N PHE A 48 -5.24 -7.10 4.30
CA PHE A 48 -4.55 -7.13 3.01
C PHE A 48 -3.90 -8.49 2.73
N SER A 49 -4.30 -9.12 1.63
CA SER A 49 -3.76 -10.39 1.15
C SER A 49 -2.79 -10.20 -0.01
N LEU A 50 -1.81 -11.09 -0.16
CA LEU A 50 -0.95 -11.14 -1.35
C LEU A 50 -1.79 -11.30 -2.63
N GLY A 51 -1.45 -10.56 -3.66
CA GLY A 51 -2.18 -10.52 -4.92
C GLY A 51 -3.47 -9.68 -4.88
N GLN A 52 -3.87 -9.17 -3.71
CA GLN A 52 -5.03 -8.28 -3.61
C GLN A 52 -4.75 -6.97 -4.33
N THR A 53 -5.73 -6.54 -5.13
CA THR A 53 -5.71 -5.22 -5.76
C THR A 53 -6.26 -4.20 -4.78
N VAL A 54 -5.52 -3.11 -4.56
CA VAL A 54 -5.87 -2.02 -3.66
C VAL A 54 -5.77 -0.69 -4.40
N PRO A 55 -6.66 0.27 -4.10
CA PRO A 55 -6.53 1.62 -4.64
C PRO A 55 -5.31 2.31 -4.00
N VAL A 56 -4.54 3.03 -4.82
CA VAL A 56 -3.32 3.72 -4.43
C VAL A 56 -3.43 5.19 -4.79
N LEU A 57 -3.12 6.05 -3.83
CA LEU A 57 -2.88 7.47 -4.07
C LEU A 57 -1.39 7.72 -4.18
N TYR A 58 -0.98 8.43 -5.22
CA TYR A 58 0.42 8.83 -5.39
C TYR A 58 0.53 10.26 -5.92
N ASP A 59 1.63 10.93 -5.57
CA ASP A 59 1.98 12.22 -6.15
C ASP A 59 2.76 12.03 -7.46
N ARG A 60 2.47 12.82 -8.50
CA ARG A 60 3.16 12.68 -9.81
C ARG A 60 4.62 13.07 -9.73
N LYS A 61 4.99 14.01 -8.86
CA LYS A 61 6.37 14.47 -8.68
C LYS A 61 7.14 13.50 -7.80
N VAL A 62 6.47 12.84 -6.86
CA VAL A 62 7.08 11.87 -5.93
C VAL A 62 6.24 10.59 -5.82
N PRO A 63 6.27 9.69 -6.83
CA PRO A 63 5.46 8.48 -6.83
C PRO A 63 5.86 7.47 -5.75
N GLN A 64 7.02 7.63 -5.12
CA GLN A 64 7.48 6.82 -3.99
C GLN A 64 6.74 7.15 -2.68
N GLN A 65 6.13 8.34 -2.57
CA GLN A 65 5.28 8.72 -1.44
C GLN A 65 3.83 8.27 -1.66
N ALA A 66 3.65 7.14 -2.36
CA ALA A 66 2.34 6.57 -2.56
C ALA A 66 1.80 5.97 -1.25
N GLU A 67 0.48 5.94 -1.12
CA GLU A 67 -0.23 5.36 0.02
C GLU A 67 -1.45 4.58 -0.49
N ILE A 68 -1.88 3.57 0.26
CA ILE A 68 -3.12 2.85 -0.02
C ILE A 68 -4.30 3.77 0.32
N ASP A 69 -5.22 3.97 -0.62
CA ASP A 69 -6.48 4.70 -0.44
C ASP A 69 -7.49 3.81 0.29
N SER A 70 -7.22 3.44 1.55
CA SER A 70 -8.12 2.52 2.27
C SER A 70 -9.43 3.23 2.64
N PRO A 71 -10.59 2.74 2.21
CA PRO A 71 -11.90 3.29 2.58
C PRO A 71 -12.34 2.82 3.98
N ALA A 72 -11.44 2.61 4.94
CA ALA A 72 -11.77 2.19 6.32
C ALA A 72 -12.69 3.20 7.08
N ARG A 73 -13.20 4.21 6.39
CA ARG A 73 -14.24 5.14 6.81
C ARG A 73 -15.63 4.88 6.20
N LEU A 74 -15.83 3.85 5.38
CA LEU A 74 -17.14 3.60 4.72
C LEU A 74 -17.96 2.44 5.29
N TRP A 75 -17.42 1.64 6.22
CA TRP A 75 -18.18 0.62 6.95
C TRP A 75 -17.83 0.72 8.44
N GLY A 76 -18.14 1.89 9.01
CA GLY A 76 -18.47 1.94 10.43
C GLY A 76 -19.92 1.47 10.53
N GLU A 77 -20.10 0.23 10.96
CA GLU A 77 -21.36 -0.30 11.48
C GLU A 77 -21.11 -0.80 12.90
#